data_AF-A0A1V6P693-F1
#
_entry.id   AF-A0A1V6P693-F1
#
_cell.length_a   1.000
_cell.length_b   1.000
_cell.length_c   1.000
_cell.angle_alpha   90.00
_cell.angle_beta   90.00
_cell.angle_gamma   90.00
#
_symmetry.space_group_name_H-M   'P 1'
#
loop_
_entity.id
_entity.type
_entity.pdbx_description
1 polymer ?
#
loop_
_entity_poly.entity_id
_entity_poly.type
_entity_poly.pdbx_seq_one_letter_code
_entity_poly.pdbx_strand_id
1 'polypeptide(L)'
;MPLKACWKYYQQLLDDQRSVIRSEDDEKAFLYGLERFPQLERVTVTPAAHGWLFTPLYETPMIRAFPYGFNYPIPRGWHYDPVDSQVAEPLPWSEATDDYKELWRGARIVLRLLSQVEKHNVSELRFDSKQLHTGLNFMIFDQPCEECNQFAAIMKRPGFQRLHLSLLTGSSGYWTGFQSGLFRQAVSLAKELTHLHLSTTFNNGSHFPMRDPPIPLKEVLPLKEWPNLSHLGLSNFSIDTSELIDILKLAPSSLRSLDLEFIEFPFDELCLTGLLERMREDLDWTERDQSLKPTVTIAMEGQRRWPGRFVKLSSDEVATFLYGSGENPLNGDSTSSPKSGYGINYDLFEAEYTRPNVNFMDLKKLGIIC
;
A
#
# COMPACT_ATOMS: atom_id res chain seq x y z
N MET A 1 -21.82 -15.71 -20.58
CA MET A 1 -22.48 -16.92 -20.04
C MET A 1 -23.78 -16.53 -19.33
N PRO A 2 -24.88 -17.33 -19.35
CA PRO A 2 -26.11 -17.00 -18.62
C PRO A 2 -25.90 -16.94 -17.09
N LEU A 3 -26.53 -15.99 -16.39
CA LEU A 3 -26.30 -15.76 -14.95
C LEU A 3 -26.52 -17.01 -14.08
N LYS A 4 -27.56 -17.81 -14.37
CA LYS A 4 -27.81 -19.08 -13.65
C LYS A 4 -26.66 -20.08 -13.80
N ALA A 5 -26.05 -20.12 -14.98
CA ALA A 5 -24.90 -20.98 -15.24
C ALA A 5 -23.64 -20.43 -14.54
N CYS A 6 -23.42 -19.11 -14.57
CA CYS A 6 -22.35 -18.48 -13.80
C CYS A 6 -22.48 -18.79 -12.32
N TRP A 7 -23.67 -18.63 -11.74
CA TRP A 7 -23.90 -18.90 -10.32
C TRP A 7 -23.58 -20.35 -9.95
N LYS A 8 -24.02 -21.32 -10.75
CA LYS A 8 -23.70 -22.74 -10.53
C LYS A 8 -22.19 -23.00 -10.58
N TYR A 9 -21.48 -22.40 -11.54
CA TYR A 9 -20.03 -22.53 -11.64
C TYR A 9 -19.32 -21.86 -10.46
N TYR A 10 -19.76 -20.69 -10.03
CA TYR A 10 -19.23 -19.99 -8.86
C TYR A 10 -19.40 -20.80 -7.57
N GLN A 11 -20.56 -21.45 -7.38
CA GLN A 11 -20.78 -22.34 -6.24
C GLN A 11 -19.78 -23.51 -6.20
N GLN A 12 -19.45 -24.09 -7.36
CA GLN A 12 -18.42 -25.12 -7.44
C GLN A 12 -17.05 -24.59 -7.00
N LEU A 13 -16.66 -23.40 -7.46
CA LEU A 13 -15.39 -22.78 -7.06
C LEU A 13 -15.31 -22.53 -5.55
N LEU A 14 -16.42 -22.14 -4.91
CA LEU A 14 -16.47 -21.98 -3.45
C LEU A 14 -16.28 -23.31 -2.72
N ASP A 15 -16.85 -24.39 -3.23
CA ASP A 15 -16.66 -25.72 -2.64
C ASP A 15 -15.24 -26.24 -2.85
N ASP A 16 -14.65 -26.01 -4.02
CA ASP A 16 -13.24 -26.34 -4.31
C ASP A 16 -12.30 -25.56 -3.38
N GLN A 17 -12.54 -24.25 -3.19
CA GLN A 17 -11.76 -23.42 -2.26
C GLN A 17 -11.87 -23.94 -0.82
N ARG A 18 -13.07 -24.29 -0.35
CA ARG A 18 -13.26 -24.89 0.98
C ARG A 18 -12.52 -26.21 1.10
N SER A 19 -12.48 -27.01 0.04
CA SER A 19 -11.72 -28.26 0.04
C SER A 19 -10.23 -28.00 0.22
N VAL A 20 -9.66 -27.07 -0.55
CA VAL A 20 -8.24 -26.68 -0.46
C VAL A 20 -7.87 -26.16 0.93
N ILE A 21 -8.72 -25.32 1.52
CA ILE A 21 -8.51 -24.80 2.88
C ILE A 21 -8.57 -25.93 3.91
N ARG A 22 -9.55 -26.84 3.80
CA ARG A 22 -9.70 -27.99 4.73
C ARG A 22 -8.55 -28.99 4.61
N SER A 23 -7.98 -29.18 3.44
CA SER A 23 -6.83 -30.05 3.22
C SER A 23 -5.49 -29.36 3.46
N GLU A 24 -5.48 -28.05 3.74
CA GLU A 24 -4.27 -27.23 3.87
C GLU A 24 -3.37 -27.29 2.63
N ASP A 25 -3.95 -27.54 1.45
CA ASP A 25 -3.18 -27.64 0.21
C ASP A 25 -2.58 -26.29 -0.20
N ASP A 26 -3.21 -25.18 0.22
CA ASP A 26 -2.69 -23.83 0.05
C ASP A 26 -1.37 -23.63 0.81
N GLU A 27 -1.33 -24.05 2.07
CA GLU A 27 -0.12 -24.02 2.89
C GLU A 27 0.97 -24.94 2.36
N LYS A 28 0.61 -26.19 2.04
CA LYS A 28 1.56 -27.19 1.52
C LYS A 28 2.18 -26.73 0.20
N ALA A 29 1.40 -26.09 -0.67
CA ALA A 29 1.89 -25.54 -1.92
C ALA A 29 2.89 -24.41 -1.69
N PHE A 30 2.64 -23.52 -0.72
CA PHE A 30 3.58 -22.46 -0.38
C PHE A 30 4.89 -23.01 0.19
N LEU A 31 4.81 -23.95 1.16
CA LEU A 31 5.98 -24.62 1.72
C LEU A 31 6.80 -25.33 0.63
N TYR A 32 6.13 -26.07 -0.24
CA TYR A 32 6.76 -26.75 -1.37
C TYR A 32 7.55 -25.79 -2.26
N GLY A 33 6.97 -24.62 -2.58
CA GLY A 33 7.65 -23.58 -3.35
C GLY A 33 8.86 -23.00 -2.60
N LEU A 34 8.69 -22.72 -1.30
CA LEU A 34 9.73 -22.16 -0.45
C LEU A 34 10.98 -23.05 -0.36
N GLU A 35 10.79 -24.37 -0.28
CA GLU A 35 11.89 -25.35 -0.19
C GLU A 35 12.58 -25.61 -1.53
N ARG A 36 11.87 -25.45 -2.65
CA ARG A 36 12.34 -25.92 -3.97
C ARG A 36 12.71 -24.82 -4.94
N PHE A 37 12.32 -23.57 -4.69
CA PHE A 37 12.62 -22.46 -5.58
C PHE A 37 13.82 -21.66 -5.04
N PRO A 38 15.06 -22.00 -5.43
CA PRO A 38 16.26 -21.35 -4.90
C PRO A 38 16.37 -19.87 -5.30
N GLN A 39 15.61 -19.44 -6.31
CA GLN A 39 15.55 -18.05 -6.78
C GLN A 39 14.31 -17.30 -6.25
N LEU A 40 13.56 -17.89 -5.29
CA LEU A 40 12.40 -17.24 -4.70
C LEU A 40 12.87 -16.16 -3.72
N GLU A 41 12.86 -14.91 -4.18
CA GLU A 41 13.27 -13.73 -3.40
C GLU A 41 12.08 -12.94 -2.86
N ARG A 42 10.93 -13.00 -3.53
CA ARG A 42 9.75 -12.19 -3.22
C ARG A 42 8.53 -13.03 -2.91
N VAL A 43 7.87 -12.72 -1.80
CA VAL A 43 6.54 -13.23 -1.45
C VAL A 43 5.55 -12.07 -1.41
N THR A 44 4.40 -12.24 -2.06
CA THR A 44 3.31 -11.25 -2.07
C THR A 44 2.00 -11.94 -1.70
N VAL A 45 1.33 -11.41 -0.69
CA VAL A 45 -0.03 -11.79 -0.31
C VAL A 45 -0.92 -10.58 -0.59
N THR A 46 -1.98 -10.81 -1.37
CA THR A 46 -2.85 -9.73 -1.85
C THR A 46 -4.31 -10.20 -1.96
N PRO A 47 -5.29 -9.37 -1.55
CA PRO A 47 -6.70 -9.61 -1.82
C PRO A 47 -7.11 -9.22 -3.25
N ALA A 48 -6.25 -8.53 -4.00
CA ALA A 48 -6.61 -7.86 -5.24
C ALA A 48 -6.46 -8.73 -6.51
N ALA A 49 -6.25 -10.04 -6.37
CA ALA A 49 -5.99 -10.96 -7.49
C ALA A 49 -6.98 -10.81 -8.65
N HIS A 50 -8.26 -10.65 -8.31
CA HIS A 50 -9.35 -10.60 -9.27
C HIS A 50 -9.54 -9.26 -9.98
N GLY A 51 -8.90 -8.16 -9.53
CA GLY A 51 -9.02 -6.84 -10.14
C GLY A 51 -10.46 -6.41 -10.41
N TRP A 52 -10.75 -6.05 -11.66
CA TRP A 52 -12.11 -5.86 -12.17
C TRP A 52 -12.62 -7.11 -12.88
N LEU A 53 -13.96 -7.19 -13.04
CA LEU A 53 -14.56 -8.23 -13.86
C LEU A 53 -13.97 -8.16 -15.27
N PHE A 54 -13.46 -9.31 -15.75
CA PHE A 54 -12.80 -9.48 -17.05
C PHE A 54 -11.43 -8.80 -17.21
N THR A 55 -10.95 -8.11 -16.18
CA THR A 55 -9.61 -7.49 -16.14
C THR A 55 -8.92 -7.84 -14.82
N PRO A 56 -8.50 -9.12 -14.63
CA PRO A 56 -7.86 -9.54 -13.41
C PRO A 56 -6.49 -8.88 -13.25
N LEU A 57 -6.14 -8.50 -12.03
CA LEU A 57 -4.80 -7.95 -11.74
C LEU A 57 -3.72 -9.03 -11.82
N TYR A 58 -4.06 -10.24 -11.37
CA TYR A 58 -3.19 -11.40 -11.46
C TYR A 58 -3.92 -12.55 -12.15
N GLU A 59 -3.45 -12.91 -13.33
CA GLU A 59 -3.94 -14.08 -14.07
C GLU A 59 -3.43 -15.38 -13.43
N THR A 60 -4.02 -15.79 -12.31
CA THR A 60 -3.70 -17.08 -11.71
C THR A 60 -4.13 -18.22 -12.66
N PRO A 61 -3.55 -19.43 -12.57
CA PRO A 61 -4.00 -20.58 -13.37
C PRO A 61 -5.51 -20.84 -13.24
N MET A 62 -6.08 -20.60 -12.06
CA MET A 62 -7.51 -20.71 -11.79
C MET A 62 -8.32 -19.64 -12.54
N ILE A 63 -7.91 -18.36 -12.49
CA ILE A 63 -8.60 -17.27 -13.20
C ILE A 63 -8.52 -17.44 -14.72
N ARG A 64 -7.37 -17.88 -15.26
CA ARG A 64 -7.22 -18.14 -16.71
C ARG A 64 -8.12 -19.27 -17.22
N ALA A 65 -8.51 -20.20 -16.34
CA ALA A 65 -9.37 -21.31 -16.69
C ALA A 65 -10.87 -20.95 -16.69
N PHE A 66 -11.23 -19.71 -16.31
CA PHE A 66 -12.62 -19.29 -16.26
C PHE A 66 -13.30 -19.31 -17.64
N PRO A 67 -14.57 -19.75 -17.72
CA PRO A 67 -15.33 -19.71 -18.96
C PRO A 67 -15.48 -18.28 -19.49
N TYR A 68 -15.50 -18.13 -20.82
CA TYR A 68 -15.70 -16.83 -21.46
C TYR A 68 -17.03 -16.19 -21.02
N GLY A 69 -16.94 -14.93 -20.57
CA GLY A 69 -18.07 -14.16 -20.06
C GLY A 69 -18.65 -14.71 -18.75
N PHE A 70 -17.82 -15.37 -17.92
CA PHE A 70 -18.16 -15.74 -16.55
C PHE A 70 -18.23 -14.50 -15.67
N ASN A 71 -19.46 -14.14 -15.28
CA ASN A 71 -19.74 -13.02 -14.38
C ASN A 71 -20.01 -13.55 -12.97
N TYR A 72 -19.26 -13.08 -11.98
CA TYR A 72 -19.29 -13.59 -10.62
C TYR A 72 -19.01 -12.49 -9.58
N PRO A 73 -19.48 -12.64 -8.33
CA PRO A 73 -19.06 -11.77 -7.24
C PRO A 73 -17.56 -11.89 -7.01
N ILE A 74 -16.82 -10.79 -7.12
CA ILE A 74 -15.37 -10.79 -6.85
C ILE A 74 -15.14 -11.00 -5.35
N PRO A 75 -14.39 -12.04 -4.94
CA PRO A 75 -14.05 -12.22 -3.54
C PRO A 75 -13.09 -11.11 -3.11
N ARG A 76 -13.36 -10.49 -1.96
CA ARG A 76 -12.54 -9.38 -1.41
C ARG A 76 -11.37 -9.85 -0.53
N GLY A 77 -11.26 -11.16 -0.25
CA GLY A 77 -10.11 -11.78 0.41
C GLY A 77 -9.98 -11.45 1.90
N TRP A 78 -9.55 -10.23 2.21
CA TRP A 78 -9.37 -9.72 3.58
C TRP A 78 -10.64 -9.04 4.09
N HIS A 79 -10.62 -8.61 5.36
CA HIS A 79 -11.75 -7.91 5.97
C HIS A 79 -12.08 -6.62 5.20
N TYR A 80 -13.37 -6.43 4.89
CA TYR A 80 -13.88 -5.29 4.16
C TYR A 80 -15.30 -4.96 4.64
N ASP A 81 -15.72 -3.71 4.51
CA ASP A 81 -17.10 -3.31 4.77
C ASP A 81 -17.96 -3.57 3.52
N PRO A 82 -19.10 -4.26 3.63
CA PRO A 82 -19.98 -4.54 2.50
C PRO A 82 -20.65 -3.30 1.90
N VAL A 83 -20.67 -2.18 2.61
CA VAL A 83 -21.12 -0.88 2.09
C VAL A 83 -19.92 -0.20 1.42
N ASP A 84 -19.88 -0.26 0.09
CA ASP A 84 -18.86 0.38 -0.77
C ASP A 84 -18.70 1.87 -0.38
N SER A 85 -17.75 2.18 0.52
CA SER A 85 -17.27 3.51 0.97
C SER A 85 -16.80 3.53 2.42
N GLN A 86 -17.08 2.51 3.24
CA GLN A 86 -16.64 2.48 4.63
C GLN A 86 -15.41 1.59 4.82
N VAL A 87 -14.53 2.04 5.71
CA VAL A 87 -13.35 1.28 6.14
C VAL A 87 -13.82 0.33 7.23
N ALA A 88 -13.49 -0.96 7.09
CA ALA A 88 -13.83 -1.93 8.11
C ALA A 88 -13.04 -1.64 9.41
N GLU A 89 -13.71 -1.75 10.56
CA GLU A 89 -13.03 -1.60 11.84
C GLU A 89 -12.30 -2.90 12.22
N PRO A 90 -10.96 -2.86 12.42
CA PRO A 90 -10.22 -4.02 12.87
C PRO A 90 -10.56 -4.33 14.33
N LEU A 91 -10.89 -5.58 14.64
CA LEU A 91 -11.00 -6.04 16.01
C LEU A 91 -9.61 -6.12 16.66
N PRO A 92 -9.48 -5.85 17.98
CA PRO A 92 -8.27 -6.16 18.73
C PRO A 92 -7.85 -7.61 18.51
N TRP A 93 -6.58 -7.83 18.15
CA TRP A 93 -6.11 -9.16 17.75
C TRP A 93 -6.14 -10.20 18.88
N SER A 94 -6.01 -9.72 20.13
CA SER A 94 -6.12 -10.51 21.35
C SER A 94 -7.54 -11.01 21.62
N GLU A 95 -8.56 -10.28 21.16
CA GLU A 95 -9.98 -10.58 21.37
C GLU A 95 -10.61 -11.30 20.17
N ALA A 96 -9.94 -11.27 19.01
CA ALA A 96 -10.38 -11.90 17.78
C ALA A 96 -10.46 -13.44 17.90
N THR A 97 -11.57 -14.00 17.44
CA THR A 97 -11.73 -15.46 17.27
C THR A 97 -10.86 -15.98 16.13
N ASP A 98 -10.58 -17.29 16.11
CA ASP A 98 -9.83 -17.90 14.99
C ASP A 98 -10.55 -17.72 13.65
N ASP A 99 -11.88 -17.84 13.61
CA ASP A 99 -12.66 -17.60 12.39
C ASP A 99 -12.46 -16.19 11.83
N TYR A 100 -12.31 -15.18 12.71
CA TYR A 100 -12.00 -13.82 12.29
C TYR A 100 -10.56 -13.71 11.78
N LYS A 101 -9.60 -14.34 12.45
CA LYS A 101 -8.19 -14.35 12.03
C LYS A 101 -7.99 -15.05 10.69
N GLU A 102 -8.83 -16.03 10.36
CA GLU A 102 -8.82 -16.73 9.06
C GLU A 102 -9.20 -15.83 7.87
N LEU A 103 -9.76 -14.63 8.10
CA LEU A 103 -9.84 -13.60 7.04
C LEU A 103 -8.45 -13.22 6.49
N TRP A 104 -7.40 -13.39 7.29
CA TRP A 104 -5.99 -13.19 6.90
C TRP A 104 -5.21 -14.51 6.79
N ARG A 105 -5.88 -15.64 6.54
CA ARG A 105 -5.26 -16.98 6.46
C ARG A 105 -3.95 -17.00 5.67
N GLY A 106 -3.95 -16.45 4.45
CA GLY A 106 -2.75 -16.40 3.60
C GLY A 106 -1.60 -15.62 4.24
N ALA A 107 -1.89 -14.55 4.97
CA ALA A 107 -0.87 -13.80 5.69
C ALA A 107 -0.33 -14.56 6.90
N ARG A 108 -1.20 -15.23 7.67
CA ARG A 108 -0.80 -16.07 8.81
C ARG A 108 0.09 -17.23 8.36
N ILE A 109 -0.25 -17.91 7.27
CA ILE A 109 0.56 -18.98 6.67
C ILE A 109 1.95 -18.45 6.30
N VAL A 110 2.01 -17.32 5.58
CA VAL A 110 3.28 -16.73 5.14
C VAL A 110 4.14 -16.29 6.32
N LEU A 111 3.57 -15.59 7.31
CA LEU A 111 4.29 -15.18 8.51
C LEU A 111 4.87 -16.39 9.24
N ARG A 112 4.05 -17.42 9.47
CA ARG A 112 4.48 -18.63 10.15
C ARG A 112 5.60 -19.35 9.39
N LEU A 113 5.39 -19.67 8.12
CA LEU A 113 6.36 -20.47 7.35
C LEU A 113 7.67 -19.71 7.09
N LEU A 114 7.63 -18.41 6.77
CA LEU A 114 8.86 -17.60 6.63
C LEU A 114 9.59 -17.38 7.95
N SER A 115 8.91 -17.46 9.10
CA SER A 115 9.58 -17.37 10.39
C SER A 115 10.22 -18.68 10.84
N GLN A 116 9.70 -19.84 10.40
CA GLN A 116 10.11 -21.17 10.88
C GLN A 116 11.07 -21.89 9.93
N VAL A 117 10.91 -21.71 8.62
CA VAL A 117 11.73 -22.41 7.62
C VAL A 117 13.13 -21.80 7.57
N GLU A 118 14.13 -22.56 8.02
CA GLU A 118 15.52 -22.07 8.13
C GLU A 118 16.13 -21.71 6.77
N LYS A 119 15.84 -22.50 5.73
CA LYS A 119 16.47 -22.37 4.40
C LYS A 119 15.49 -21.80 3.38
N HIS A 120 15.59 -20.50 3.12
CA HIS A 120 14.97 -19.83 1.99
C HIS A 120 15.70 -18.53 1.65
N ASN A 121 15.51 -18.01 0.44
CA ASN A 121 16.18 -16.79 -0.03
C ASN A 121 15.23 -15.57 -0.11
N VAL A 122 14.04 -15.66 0.48
CA VAL A 122 13.08 -14.55 0.52
C VAL A 122 13.68 -13.34 1.22
N SER A 123 13.90 -12.28 0.46
CA SER A 123 14.41 -10.98 0.89
C SER A 123 13.35 -9.87 0.82
N GLU A 124 12.21 -10.17 0.20
CA GLU A 124 11.12 -9.22 -0.01
C GLU A 124 9.76 -9.80 0.41
N LEU A 125 9.08 -9.11 1.32
CA LEU A 125 7.74 -9.47 1.79
C LEU A 125 6.75 -8.34 1.52
N ARG A 126 5.62 -8.69 0.89
CA ARG A 126 4.54 -7.75 0.59
C ARG A 126 3.18 -8.26 1.09
N PHE A 127 2.55 -7.48 1.96
CA PHE A 127 1.12 -7.53 2.21
C PHE A 127 0.51 -6.32 1.51
N ASP A 128 0.02 -6.51 0.29
CA ASP A 128 -0.29 -5.41 -0.63
C ASP A 128 -1.79 -5.44 -1.00
N SER A 129 -2.53 -4.42 -0.56
CA SER A 129 -3.97 -4.31 -0.82
C SER A 129 -4.30 -3.68 -2.18
N LYS A 130 -3.32 -3.16 -2.93
CA LYS A 130 -3.52 -2.53 -4.26
C LYS A 130 -4.59 -1.45 -4.27
N GLN A 131 -4.48 -0.47 -3.36
CA GLN A 131 -5.45 0.63 -3.15
C GLN A 131 -6.87 0.19 -2.75
N LEU A 132 -7.12 -1.10 -2.49
CA LEU A 132 -8.37 -1.51 -1.86
C LEU A 132 -8.37 -1.01 -0.40
N HIS A 133 -9.54 -0.61 0.10
CA HIS A 133 -9.76 -0.18 1.49
C HIS A 133 -9.72 -1.36 2.48
N THR A 134 -8.64 -2.13 2.43
CA THR A 134 -8.34 -3.26 3.30
C THR A 134 -6.83 -3.36 3.50
N GLY A 135 -6.41 -4.23 4.42
CA GLY A 135 -5.01 -4.42 4.79
C GLY A 135 -4.85 -5.56 5.78
N LEU A 136 -3.61 -5.83 6.16
CA LEU A 136 -3.31 -6.65 7.32
C LEU A 136 -3.87 -5.95 8.57
N ASN A 137 -4.55 -6.68 9.45
CA ASN A 137 -5.07 -6.10 10.69
C ASN A 137 -3.94 -5.43 11.47
N PHE A 138 -3.98 -4.11 11.64
CA PHE A 138 -2.89 -3.38 12.29
C PHE A 138 -2.79 -3.66 13.80
N MET A 139 -3.86 -4.17 14.42
CA MET A 139 -3.92 -4.51 15.85
C MET A 139 -3.05 -5.71 16.22
N ILE A 140 -2.44 -6.43 15.24
CA ILE A 140 -1.41 -7.43 15.54
C ILE A 140 -0.22 -6.81 16.28
N PHE A 141 0.00 -5.49 16.13
CA PHE A 141 1.09 -4.75 16.76
C PHE A 141 0.67 -4.07 18.07
N ASP A 142 -0.58 -4.19 18.52
CA ASP A 142 -1.02 -3.54 19.76
C ASP A 142 -0.52 -4.27 21.02
N GLN A 143 -0.52 -5.61 20.99
CA GLN A 143 -0.08 -6.48 22.09
C GLN A 143 0.79 -7.63 21.56
N PRO A 144 1.67 -8.23 22.39
CA PRO A 144 2.43 -9.40 22.00
C PRO A 144 1.52 -10.57 21.56
N CYS A 145 1.70 -11.03 20.33
CA CYS A 145 0.97 -12.16 19.77
C CYS A 145 1.87 -13.00 18.84
N GLU A 146 1.36 -14.17 18.42
CA GLU A 146 2.13 -15.08 17.57
C GLU A 146 2.54 -14.42 16.25
N GLU A 147 1.60 -13.78 15.56
CA GLU A 147 1.85 -13.12 14.27
C GLU A 147 2.87 -11.97 14.38
N CYS A 148 2.83 -11.19 15.47
CA CYS A 148 3.82 -10.14 15.73
C CYS A 148 5.22 -10.72 15.96
N ASN A 149 5.32 -11.83 16.70
CA ASN A 149 6.60 -12.52 16.95
C ASN A 149 7.17 -13.12 15.66
N GLN A 150 6.31 -13.74 14.84
CA GLN A 150 6.70 -14.28 13.52
C GLN A 150 7.17 -13.15 12.59
N PHE A 151 6.45 -12.03 12.56
CA PHE A 151 6.85 -10.85 11.79
C PHE A 151 8.23 -10.33 12.23
N ALA A 152 8.46 -10.16 13.53
CA ALA A 152 9.75 -9.75 14.06
C ALA A 152 10.88 -10.74 13.73
N ALA A 153 10.60 -12.05 13.76
CA ALA A 153 11.56 -13.07 13.36
C ALA A 153 11.97 -12.93 11.89
N ILE A 154 11.02 -12.64 10.98
CA ILE A 154 11.32 -12.40 9.55
C ILE A 154 12.17 -11.14 9.40
N MET A 155 11.80 -10.03 10.05
CA MET A 155 12.56 -8.76 9.98
C MET A 155 14.01 -8.93 10.42
N LYS A 156 14.27 -9.81 11.39
CA LYS A 156 15.61 -10.08 11.91
C LYS A 156 16.48 -10.92 10.96
N ARG A 157 15.90 -11.56 9.94
CA ARG A 157 16.66 -12.47 9.07
C ARG A 157 17.71 -11.70 8.27
N PRO A 158 18.97 -12.19 8.24
CA PRO A 158 20.00 -11.64 7.35
C PRO A 158 19.53 -11.67 5.89
N GLY A 159 19.87 -10.63 5.13
CA GLY A 159 19.44 -10.50 3.73
C GLY A 159 17.99 -10.04 3.52
N PHE A 160 17.20 -9.79 4.56
CA PHE A 160 15.88 -9.18 4.39
C PHE A 160 16.02 -7.69 4.03
N GLN A 161 15.46 -7.30 2.88
CA GLN A 161 15.76 -6.01 2.24
C GLN A 161 14.53 -5.16 1.92
N ARG A 162 13.35 -5.77 1.74
CA ARG A 162 12.20 -5.04 1.18
C ARG A 162 10.91 -5.40 1.88
N LEU A 163 10.20 -4.39 2.36
CA LEU A 163 8.95 -4.52 3.07
C LEU A 163 7.88 -3.64 2.43
N HIS A 164 6.74 -4.24 2.09
CA HIS A 164 5.51 -3.52 1.73
C HIS A 164 4.39 -3.96 2.67
N LEU A 165 3.79 -3.02 3.40
CA LEU A 165 2.68 -3.31 4.31
C LEU A 165 1.50 -2.36 4.07
N SER A 166 0.38 -2.92 3.63
CA SER A 166 -0.93 -2.29 3.71
C SER A 166 -1.62 -2.70 5.00
N LEU A 167 -1.94 -1.73 5.85
CA LEU A 167 -2.50 -1.92 7.18
C LEU A 167 -3.97 -1.48 7.24
N LEU A 168 -4.85 -2.35 7.72
CA LEU A 168 -6.23 -2.02 8.04
C LEU A 168 -6.26 -1.32 9.41
N THR A 169 -6.45 0.00 9.42
CA THR A 169 -6.39 0.86 10.62
C THR A 169 -7.76 1.29 11.15
N GLY A 170 -8.84 1.02 10.41
CA GLY A 170 -10.16 1.54 10.74
C GLY A 170 -10.31 3.04 10.46
N SER A 171 -11.37 3.63 11.01
CA SER A 171 -11.75 5.04 10.83
C SER A 171 -11.50 5.92 12.06
N SER A 172 -10.92 5.35 13.13
CA SER A 172 -10.83 6.04 14.43
C SER A 172 -9.56 6.87 14.64
N GLY A 173 -8.57 6.76 13.75
CA GLY A 173 -7.35 7.57 13.78
C GLY A 173 -6.47 7.46 15.02
N TYR A 174 -6.78 6.61 16.01
CA TYR A 174 -6.07 6.59 17.29
C TYR A 174 -4.69 5.92 17.25
N TRP A 175 -4.28 5.36 16.10
CA TRP A 175 -2.93 4.79 15.88
C TRP A 175 -2.46 3.81 16.97
N THR A 176 -3.37 3.14 17.69
CA THR A 176 -3.08 2.34 18.90
C THR A 176 -2.03 1.26 18.65
N GLY A 177 -2.12 0.53 17.54
CA GLY A 177 -1.12 -0.47 17.13
C GLY A 177 0.31 0.07 16.97
N PHE A 178 0.51 1.38 16.84
CA PHE A 178 1.83 2.00 16.85
C PHE A 178 2.28 2.46 18.24
N GLN A 179 1.34 2.81 19.13
CA GLN A 179 1.63 3.32 20.48
C GLN A 179 2.33 2.30 21.37
N SER A 180 2.11 1.01 21.14
CA SER A 180 2.80 -0.07 21.87
C SER A 180 4.32 -0.09 21.63
N GLY A 181 4.78 0.49 20.51
CA GLY A 181 6.15 0.41 20.02
C GLY A 181 6.55 -0.95 19.44
N LEU A 182 5.67 -1.96 19.44
CA LEU A 182 6.00 -3.31 18.93
C LEU A 182 6.27 -3.30 17.43
N PHE A 183 5.48 -2.54 16.67
CA PHE A 183 5.74 -2.33 15.24
C PHE A 183 7.15 -1.78 15.03
N ARG A 184 7.48 -0.64 15.67
CA ARG A 184 8.79 0.02 15.57
C ARG A 184 9.92 -0.92 15.98
N GLN A 185 9.76 -1.66 17.07
CA GLN A 185 10.74 -2.64 17.52
C GLN A 185 10.95 -3.73 16.47
N ALA A 186 9.89 -4.32 15.92
CA ALA A 186 9.99 -5.37 14.92
C ALA A 186 10.68 -4.90 13.63
N VAL A 187 10.25 -3.77 13.07
CA VAL A 187 10.85 -3.26 11.82
C VAL A 187 12.27 -2.73 12.01
N SER A 188 12.65 -2.33 13.23
CA SER A 188 14.03 -1.95 13.54
C SER A 188 15.03 -3.11 13.46
N LEU A 189 14.55 -4.36 13.48
CA LEU A 189 15.40 -5.55 13.36
C LEU A 189 15.93 -5.75 11.94
N ALA A 190 15.28 -5.18 10.93
CA ALA A 190 15.67 -5.26 9.52
C ALA A 190 16.84 -4.30 9.20
N LYS A 191 18.05 -4.65 9.63
CA LYS A 191 19.25 -3.80 9.46
C LYS A 191 19.69 -3.62 8.00
N GLU A 192 19.30 -4.54 7.12
CA GLU A 192 19.61 -4.50 5.69
C GLU A 192 18.46 -3.93 4.84
N LEU A 193 17.45 -3.32 5.47
CA LEU A 193 16.30 -2.77 4.77
C LEU A 193 16.73 -1.67 3.78
N THR A 194 16.35 -1.85 2.52
CA THR A 194 16.59 -0.90 1.43
C THR A 194 15.29 -0.29 0.92
N HIS A 195 14.16 -0.98 1.04
CA HIS A 195 12.87 -0.48 0.57
C HIS A 195 11.81 -0.67 1.65
N LEU A 196 11.13 0.41 2.01
CA LEU A 196 9.95 0.40 2.85
C LEU A 196 8.80 1.07 2.10
N HIS A 197 7.67 0.39 2.00
CA HIS A 197 6.40 1.02 1.61
C HIS A 197 5.36 0.68 2.66
N LEU A 198 4.77 1.70 3.28
CA LEU A 198 3.65 1.53 4.21
C LEU A 198 2.42 2.17 3.58
N SER A 199 1.28 1.52 3.75
CA SER A 199 -0.02 2.11 3.46
C SER A 199 -1.01 1.84 4.58
N THR A 200 -1.97 2.73 4.78
CA THR A 200 -3.11 2.47 5.68
C THR A 200 -4.42 2.48 4.92
N THR A 201 -5.52 2.12 5.58
CA THR A 201 -6.87 2.16 4.99
C THR A 201 -7.60 3.48 5.26
N PHE A 202 -6.87 4.53 5.62
CA PHE A 202 -7.43 5.84 5.99
C PHE A 202 -8.53 6.33 5.03
N ASN A 203 -9.65 6.82 5.61
CA ASN A 203 -10.87 7.17 4.88
C ASN A 203 -10.91 8.67 4.54
N ASN A 204 -10.87 9.00 3.25
CA ASN A 204 -11.07 10.36 2.74
C ASN A 204 -12.56 10.77 2.66
N GLY A 205 -13.45 9.98 3.27
CA GLY A 205 -14.89 10.17 3.31
C GLY A 205 -15.27 11.38 4.17
N SER A 206 -15.66 12.46 3.49
CA SER A 206 -16.11 13.77 4.00
C SER A 206 -17.35 13.75 4.92
N HIS A 207 -17.63 12.66 5.62
CA HIS A 207 -18.81 12.49 6.47
C HIS A 207 -18.51 12.57 7.95
N PHE A 208 -17.24 12.59 8.37
CA PHE A 208 -16.86 12.75 9.77
C PHE A 208 -16.33 14.17 10.04
N PRO A 209 -16.88 14.89 11.03
CA PRO A 209 -16.50 16.28 11.33
C PRO A 209 -15.11 16.40 11.99
N MET A 210 -14.50 15.30 12.45
CA MET A 210 -13.13 15.28 12.95
C MET A 210 -12.23 14.65 11.90
N ARG A 211 -11.19 15.39 11.49
CA ARG A 211 -10.05 14.83 10.77
C ARG A 211 -9.24 13.97 11.73
N ASP A 212 -8.78 12.82 11.28
CA ASP A 212 -7.94 11.96 12.12
C ASP A 212 -6.65 12.70 12.50
N PRO A 213 -6.15 12.49 13.73
CA PRO A 213 -4.90 13.08 14.12
C PRO A 213 -3.76 12.56 13.23
N PRO A 214 -2.75 13.38 12.92
CA PRO A 214 -1.54 12.93 12.25
C PRO A 214 -0.90 11.75 12.96
N ILE A 215 -0.37 10.80 12.19
CA ILE A 215 0.43 9.73 12.75
C ILE A 215 1.76 10.27 13.27
N PRO A 216 2.23 9.90 14.47
CA PRO A 216 3.56 10.29 14.97
C PRO A 216 4.67 9.51 14.22
N LEU A 217 5.03 9.94 13.02
CA LEU A 217 6.00 9.26 12.14
C LEU A 217 7.35 9.00 12.81
N LYS A 218 7.85 9.88 13.69
CA LYS A 218 9.11 9.69 14.42
C LYS A 218 9.06 8.51 15.40
N GLU A 219 7.88 8.24 15.95
CA GLU A 219 7.62 7.12 16.86
C GLU A 219 7.35 5.82 16.10
N VAL A 220 7.02 5.90 14.81
CA VAL A 220 6.72 4.74 13.97
C VAL A 220 7.94 4.28 13.16
N LEU A 221 8.70 5.22 12.60
CA LEU A 221 9.77 4.95 11.62
C LEU A 221 11.16 5.08 12.27
N PRO A 222 11.86 3.96 12.56
CA PRO A 222 13.21 3.98 13.09
C PRO A 222 14.26 4.20 11.99
N LEU A 223 14.22 5.32 11.26
CA LEU A 223 15.09 5.58 10.09
C LEU A 223 16.60 5.42 10.38
N LYS A 224 17.04 5.74 11.59
CA LYS A 224 18.45 5.56 12.02
C LYS A 224 18.91 4.10 12.02
N GLU A 225 17.98 3.16 12.10
CA GLU A 225 18.24 1.72 12.10
C GLU A 225 18.33 1.13 10.69
N TRP A 226 18.05 1.94 9.65
CA TRP A 226 18.04 1.53 8.24
C TRP A 226 19.07 2.34 7.44
N PRO A 227 20.38 2.16 7.68
CA PRO A 227 21.42 2.97 7.04
C PRO A 227 21.48 2.83 5.51
N ASN A 228 20.89 1.76 4.96
CA ASN A 228 20.87 1.45 3.53
C ASN A 228 19.51 1.76 2.86
N LEU A 229 18.57 2.41 3.56
CA LEU A 229 17.26 2.71 3.01
C LEU A 229 17.42 3.57 1.75
N SER A 230 17.00 3.04 0.60
CA SER A 230 17.04 3.71 -0.69
C SER A 230 15.66 4.19 -1.13
N HIS A 231 14.60 3.58 -0.62
CA HIS A 231 13.23 3.91 -0.98
C HIS A 231 12.32 3.96 0.25
N LEU A 232 11.58 5.06 0.38
CA LEU A 232 10.52 5.25 1.38
C LEU A 232 9.21 5.57 0.66
N GLY A 233 8.19 4.75 0.84
CA GLY A 233 6.84 4.99 0.35
C GLY A 233 5.86 5.09 1.50
N LEU A 234 5.03 6.14 1.47
CA LEU A 234 3.91 6.33 2.39
C LEU A 234 2.65 6.50 1.56
N SER A 235 1.60 5.75 1.90
CA SER A 235 0.33 5.78 1.17
C SER A 235 -0.86 5.84 2.12
N ASN A 236 -1.84 6.70 1.85
CA ASN A 236 -3.04 6.87 2.68
C ASN A 236 -2.69 7.15 4.15
N PHE A 237 -1.89 8.17 4.43
CA PHE A 237 -1.57 8.61 5.79
C PHE A 237 -2.06 10.04 6.03
N SER A 238 -2.52 10.29 7.25
CA SER A 238 -2.68 11.64 7.81
C SER A 238 -1.35 12.05 8.46
N ILE A 239 -0.68 13.09 7.97
CA ILE A 239 0.69 13.44 8.35
C ILE A 239 0.80 14.93 8.70
N ASP A 240 1.65 15.24 9.69
CA ASP A 240 2.10 16.60 9.95
C ASP A 240 3.30 16.94 9.04
N THR A 241 3.21 18.06 8.32
CA THR A 241 4.25 18.52 7.38
C THR A 241 5.61 18.67 8.07
N SER A 242 5.65 19.21 9.30
CA SER A 242 6.90 19.41 10.02
C SER A 242 7.53 18.09 10.44
N GLU A 243 6.71 17.14 10.88
CA GLU A 243 7.19 15.81 11.22
C GLU A 243 7.76 15.08 9.99
N LEU A 244 7.09 15.16 8.83
CA LEU A 244 7.61 14.60 7.59
C LEU A 244 8.96 15.22 7.21
N ILE A 245 9.08 16.55 7.25
CA ILE A 245 10.35 17.24 6.97
C ILE A 245 11.45 16.80 7.95
N ASP A 246 11.13 16.68 9.24
CA ASP A 246 12.10 16.25 10.25
C ASP A 246 12.58 14.81 10.04
N ILE A 247 11.69 13.87 9.66
CA ILE A 247 12.13 12.50 9.35
C ILE A 247 12.95 12.47 8.06
N LEU A 248 12.64 13.31 7.06
CA LEU A 248 13.43 13.38 5.82
C LEU A 248 14.82 13.97 6.05
N LYS A 249 14.97 14.91 7.00
CA LYS A 249 16.28 15.38 7.48
C LYS A 249 17.09 14.28 8.18
N LEU A 250 16.40 13.33 8.82
CA LEU A 250 17.02 12.18 9.49
C LEU A 250 17.22 10.97 8.55
N ALA A 251 16.71 11.02 7.32
CA ALA A 251 16.83 9.92 6.37
C ALA A 251 18.31 9.71 5.96
N PRO A 252 18.73 8.45 5.72
CA PRO A 252 20.10 8.17 5.32
C PRO A 252 20.43 8.80 3.96
N SER A 253 21.71 9.07 3.73
CA SER A 253 22.21 9.59 2.45
C SER A 253 22.03 8.60 1.29
N SER A 254 21.72 7.33 1.58
CA SER A 254 21.33 6.31 0.61
C SER A 254 19.93 6.52 0.03
N LEU A 255 19.08 7.37 0.60
CA LEU A 255 17.73 7.61 0.09
C LEU A 255 17.78 8.14 -1.33
N ARG A 256 17.10 7.46 -2.25
CA ARG A 256 17.02 7.77 -3.69
C ARG A 256 15.60 7.97 -4.19
N SER A 257 14.59 7.50 -3.46
CA SER A 257 13.20 7.61 -3.88
C SER A 257 12.28 7.79 -2.69
N LEU A 258 11.35 8.72 -2.83
CA LEU A 258 10.26 9.02 -1.90
C LEU A 258 8.94 8.97 -2.66
N ASP A 259 8.03 8.08 -2.26
CA ASP A 259 6.68 8.01 -2.81
C ASP A 259 5.68 8.51 -1.75
N LEU A 260 4.90 9.53 -2.13
CA LEU A 260 3.84 10.10 -1.31
C LEU A 260 2.51 9.91 -2.04
N GLU A 261 1.73 8.94 -1.60
CA GLU A 261 0.49 8.55 -2.27
C GLU A 261 -0.71 8.83 -1.36
N PHE A 262 -1.70 9.58 -1.82
CA PHE A 262 -2.95 9.80 -1.09
C PHE A 262 -2.74 10.32 0.34
N ILE A 263 -1.80 11.25 0.52
CA ILE A 263 -1.45 11.82 1.83
C ILE A 263 -2.38 12.97 2.19
N GLU A 264 -2.86 13.00 3.42
CA GLU A 264 -3.63 14.10 3.99
C GLU A 264 -2.80 14.90 5.01
N PHE A 265 -3.03 16.21 5.04
CA PHE A 265 -2.45 17.13 6.01
C PHE A 265 -3.58 17.82 6.78
N PRO A 266 -4.08 17.24 7.88
CA PRO A 266 -5.32 17.69 8.50
C PRO A 266 -5.24 19.09 9.12
N PHE A 267 -4.03 19.59 9.38
CA PHE A 267 -3.79 20.88 10.03
C PHE A 267 -2.96 21.86 9.19
N ASP A 268 -2.69 21.55 7.91
CA ASP A 268 -1.91 22.40 7.03
C ASP A 268 -2.78 22.94 5.89
N GLU A 269 -2.98 24.26 5.84
CA GLU A 269 -3.80 24.90 4.79
C GLU A 269 -3.15 24.81 3.40
N LEU A 270 -1.82 24.72 3.31
CA LEU A 270 -1.08 24.63 2.06
C LEU A 270 -0.86 23.18 1.60
N CYS A 271 -1.15 22.20 2.45
CA CYS A 271 -1.16 20.77 2.13
C CYS A 271 0.15 20.32 1.41
N LEU A 272 0.04 19.54 0.34
CA LEU A 272 1.18 19.08 -0.46
C LEU A 272 1.97 20.24 -1.11
N THR A 273 1.33 21.38 -1.39
CA THR A 273 2.01 22.57 -1.98
C THR A 273 3.03 23.10 -0.99
N GLY A 274 2.61 23.33 0.26
CA GLY A 274 3.49 23.77 1.35
C GLY A 274 4.57 22.75 1.68
N LEU A 275 4.24 21.45 1.62
CA LEU A 275 5.25 20.39 1.77
C LEU A 275 6.36 20.50 0.73
N LEU A 276 6.02 20.64 -0.57
CA LEU A 276 7.05 20.74 -1.62
C LEU A 276 7.92 21.98 -1.45
N GLU A 277 7.34 23.13 -1.08
CA GLU A 277 8.08 24.36 -0.77
C GLU A 277 9.07 24.13 0.37
N ARG A 278 8.61 23.54 1.48
CA ARG A 278 9.48 23.19 2.61
C ARG A 278 10.54 22.17 2.25
N MET A 279 10.22 21.15 1.45
CA MET A 279 11.22 20.18 0.99
C MET A 279 12.34 20.87 0.19
N ARG A 280 12.00 21.87 -0.62
CA ARG A 280 12.97 22.65 -1.39
C ARG A 280 13.84 23.56 -0.52
N GLU A 281 13.26 24.15 0.51
CA GLU A 281 13.93 25.14 1.38
C GLU A 281 14.72 24.50 2.53
N ASP A 282 14.14 23.47 3.17
CA ASP A 282 14.62 22.90 4.42
C ASP A 282 15.55 21.69 4.23
N LEU A 283 15.53 21.04 3.06
CA LEU A 283 16.34 19.86 2.78
C LEU A 283 17.58 20.20 1.96
N ASP A 284 18.67 19.50 2.26
CA ASP A 284 19.96 19.63 1.57
C ASP A 284 19.99 18.99 0.17
N TRP A 285 18.84 18.57 -0.36
CA TRP A 285 18.79 17.74 -1.57
C TRP A 285 19.26 18.48 -2.82
N THR A 286 19.08 19.79 -2.88
CA THR A 286 19.56 20.63 -3.99
C THR A 286 21.09 20.65 -4.09
N GLU A 287 21.77 20.51 -2.95
CA GLU A 287 23.24 20.52 -2.82
C GLU A 287 23.88 19.16 -3.14
N ARG A 288 23.08 18.09 -3.19
CA ARG A 288 23.58 16.74 -3.51
C ARG A 288 23.99 16.61 -4.98
N ASP A 289 24.96 15.73 -5.25
CA ASP A 289 25.28 15.33 -6.61
C ASP A 289 24.06 14.81 -7.35
N GLN A 290 23.99 15.03 -8.67
CA GLN A 290 22.81 14.71 -9.48
C GLN A 290 22.35 13.24 -9.34
N SER A 291 23.27 12.29 -9.21
CA SER A 291 22.96 10.87 -9.03
C SER A 291 22.47 10.50 -7.61
N LEU A 292 22.62 11.41 -6.65
CA LEU A 292 22.25 11.21 -5.24
C LEU A 292 20.97 11.95 -4.84
N LYS A 293 20.46 12.84 -5.71
CA LYS A 293 19.20 13.56 -5.52
C LYS A 293 18.03 12.58 -5.48
N PRO A 294 17.22 12.56 -4.41
CA PRO A 294 16.06 11.69 -4.35
C PRO A 294 15.02 12.04 -5.42
N THR A 295 14.43 11.03 -6.04
CA THR A 295 13.24 11.19 -6.86
C THR A 295 12.01 11.23 -5.96
N VAL A 296 11.12 12.19 -6.19
CA VAL A 296 9.86 12.31 -5.45
C VAL A 296 8.71 12.02 -6.39
N THR A 297 7.88 11.05 -6.00
CA THR A 297 6.64 10.70 -6.69
C THR A 297 5.46 11.12 -5.83
N ILE A 298 4.46 11.75 -6.45
CA ILE A 298 3.21 12.10 -5.76
C ILE A 298 2.04 11.46 -6.51
N ALA A 299 1.19 10.73 -5.78
CA ALA A 299 -0.08 10.22 -6.29
C ALA A 299 -1.25 10.79 -5.49
N MET A 300 -2.31 11.17 -6.17
CA MET A 300 -3.50 11.82 -5.61
C MET A 300 -4.75 11.13 -6.18
N GLU A 301 -5.88 11.17 -5.47
CA GLU A 301 -7.13 10.51 -5.92
C GLU A 301 -7.65 11.03 -7.27
N GLY A 302 -7.32 12.27 -7.61
CA GLY A 302 -7.94 12.99 -8.72
C GLY A 302 -9.32 13.54 -8.35
N GLN A 303 -9.90 14.32 -9.26
CA GLN A 303 -11.21 14.95 -9.02
C GLN A 303 -12.38 13.94 -8.96
N ARG A 304 -12.21 12.75 -9.55
CA ARG A 304 -13.22 11.69 -9.55
C ARG A 304 -12.70 10.48 -8.79
N ARG A 305 -13.21 10.29 -7.58
CA ARG A 305 -12.92 9.12 -6.76
C ARG A 305 -13.47 7.86 -7.41
N TRP A 306 -12.58 7.00 -7.87
CA TRP A 306 -12.88 5.67 -8.39
C TRP A 306 -11.80 4.72 -7.85
N PRO A 307 -12.17 3.54 -7.32
CA PRO A 307 -11.18 2.59 -6.83
C PRO A 307 -10.14 2.25 -7.90
N GLY A 308 -8.87 2.30 -7.53
CA GLY A 308 -7.75 2.05 -8.45
C GLY A 308 -7.40 3.22 -9.37
N ARG A 309 -8.22 4.27 -9.46
CA ARG A 309 -7.92 5.46 -10.27
C ARG A 309 -7.25 6.55 -9.46
N PHE A 310 -6.21 7.13 -10.03
CA PHE A 310 -5.43 8.18 -9.38
C PHE A 310 -4.68 9.02 -10.41
N VAL A 311 -4.34 10.24 -10.03
CA VAL A 311 -3.44 11.12 -10.77
C VAL A 311 -2.05 10.99 -10.17
N LYS A 312 -1.06 10.67 -11.00
CA LYS A 312 0.34 10.58 -10.60
C LYS A 312 1.13 11.72 -11.24
N LEU A 313 1.78 12.54 -10.42
CA LEU A 313 2.82 13.45 -10.87
C LEU A 313 4.08 12.64 -11.19
N SER A 314 4.66 12.91 -12.36
CA SER A 314 5.93 12.32 -12.75
C SER A 314 7.07 12.83 -11.88
N SER A 315 8.12 12.01 -11.76
CA SER A 315 9.37 12.39 -11.10
C SER A 315 9.94 13.69 -11.64
N ASP A 316 9.81 13.90 -12.95
CA ASP A 316 10.43 15.01 -13.66
C ASP A 316 9.68 16.33 -13.39
N GLU A 317 8.34 16.29 -13.33
CA GLU A 317 7.52 17.44 -12.94
C GLU A 317 7.88 17.93 -11.53
N VAL A 318 7.99 17.00 -10.57
CA VAL A 318 8.34 17.34 -9.19
C VAL A 318 9.81 17.77 -9.08
N ALA A 319 10.74 17.09 -9.77
CA ALA A 319 12.15 17.42 -9.78
C ALA A 319 12.44 18.80 -10.38
N THR A 320 11.70 19.21 -11.41
CA THR A 320 11.85 20.53 -12.05
C THR A 320 11.57 21.65 -11.05
N PHE A 321 10.61 21.46 -10.14
CA PHE A 321 10.35 22.38 -9.03
C PHE A 321 11.39 22.25 -7.91
N LEU A 322 11.63 21.03 -7.39
CA LEU A 322 12.48 20.80 -6.22
C LEU A 322 13.94 21.20 -6.46
N TYR A 323 14.47 20.93 -7.66
CA TYR A 323 15.90 21.08 -7.97
C TYR A 323 16.21 22.16 -8.99
N GLY A 324 15.19 22.78 -9.58
CA GLY A 324 15.34 23.74 -10.66
C GLY A 324 14.52 25.02 -10.45
N SER A 325 14.19 25.68 -11.55
CA SER A 325 13.37 26.89 -11.58
C SER A 325 11.94 26.61 -12.05
N GLY A 326 11.49 25.36 -11.98
CA GLY A 326 10.14 24.97 -12.34
C GLY A 326 9.08 25.58 -11.43
N GLU A 327 7.85 25.67 -11.94
CA GLU A 327 6.69 26.03 -11.13
C GLU A 327 6.26 24.85 -10.25
N ASN A 328 5.69 25.14 -9.07
CA ASN A 328 5.07 24.10 -8.25
C ASN A 328 3.87 23.48 -8.99
N PRO A 329 3.85 22.15 -9.25
CA PRO A 329 2.80 21.48 -10.01
C PRO A 329 1.48 21.35 -9.24
N LEU A 330 1.47 21.68 -7.95
CA LEU A 330 0.30 21.58 -7.08
C LEU A 330 -0.44 22.91 -6.94
N ASN A 331 -1.72 22.83 -6.58
CA ASN A 331 -2.53 23.99 -6.26
C ASN A 331 -2.71 24.08 -4.74
N GLY A 332 -2.42 25.24 -4.14
CA GLY A 332 -2.41 25.44 -2.69
C GLY A 332 -3.76 25.22 -2.00
N ASP A 333 -4.86 25.14 -2.75
CA ASP A 333 -6.22 24.97 -2.25
C ASP A 333 -6.77 23.54 -2.41
N SER A 334 -6.03 22.62 -3.06
CA SER A 334 -6.54 21.29 -3.42
C SER A 334 -5.62 20.16 -2.97
N THR A 335 -6.17 19.27 -2.14
CA THR A 335 -5.52 18.01 -1.72
C THR A 335 -5.81 16.84 -2.65
N SER A 336 -6.75 17.00 -3.58
CA SER A 336 -7.29 15.88 -4.37
C SER A 336 -6.71 15.79 -5.78
N SER A 337 -6.19 16.88 -6.35
CA SER A 337 -5.60 16.87 -7.69
C SER A 337 -4.48 17.92 -7.84
N PRO A 338 -3.45 17.64 -8.66
CA PRO A 338 -2.51 18.67 -9.08
C PRO A 338 -3.18 19.68 -10.02
N LYS A 339 -2.44 20.75 -10.38
CA LYS A 339 -2.87 21.74 -11.38
C LYS A 339 -3.21 21.06 -12.70
N SER A 340 -4.22 21.58 -13.40
CA SER A 340 -4.59 21.08 -14.73
C SER A 340 -3.39 21.15 -15.68
N GLY A 341 -3.14 20.07 -16.41
CA GLY A 341 -1.97 19.91 -17.28
C GLY A 341 -0.80 19.19 -16.63
N TYR A 342 -0.76 19.05 -15.31
CA TYR A 342 0.26 18.27 -14.60
C TYR A 342 -0.26 16.90 -14.19
N GLY A 343 0.60 15.90 -14.36
CA GLY A 343 0.35 14.52 -14.00
C GLY A 343 -0.50 13.74 -15.00
N ILE A 344 -0.54 12.44 -14.77
CA ILE A 344 -1.21 11.46 -15.62
C ILE A 344 -2.19 10.67 -14.76
N ASN A 345 -3.42 10.52 -15.25
CA ASN A 345 -4.43 9.64 -14.67
C ASN A 345 -4.12 8.20 -15.06
N TYR A 346 -4.07 7.33 -14.07
CA TYR A 346 -3.90 5.89 -14.17
C TYR A 346 -5.11 5.16 -13.58
N ASP A 347 -5.28 3.90 -13.98
CA ASP A 347 -6.15 2.94 -13.30
C ASP A 347 -5.34 1.66 -13.01
N LEU A 348 -5.20 1.30 -11.74
CA LEU A 348 -4.46 0.10 -11.32
C LEU A 348 -5.02 -1.19 -11.89
N PHE A 349 -6.32 -1.21 -12.19
CA PHE A 349 -7.04 -2.40 -12.60
C PHE A 349 -7.43 -2.35 -14.09
N GLU A 350 -7.14 -1.26 -14.78
CA GLU A 350 -7.24 -1.12 -16.24
C GLU A 350 -5.92 -0.57 -16.80
N ALA A 351 -4.95 -1.44 -17.07
CA ALA A 351 -3.59 -1.03 -17.46
C ALA A 351 -3.52 -0.12 -18.71
N GLU A 352 -4.50 -0.22 -19.62
CA GLU A 352 -4.60 0.63 -20.82
C GLU A 352 -5.21 2.01 -20.53
N TYR A 353 -5.74 2.22 -19.32
CA TYR A 353 -6.26 3.50 -18.88
C TYR A 353 -5.11 4.41 -18.48
N THR A 354 -4.66 5.22 -19.44
CA THR A 354 -3.70 6.29 -19.21
C THR A 354 -4.18 7.55 -19.90
N ARG A 355 -4.34 8.65 -19.14
CA ARG A 355 -4.96 9.89 -19.64
C ARG A 355 -4.24 11.11 -19.07
N PRO A 356 -3.99 12.19 -19.85
CA PRO A 356 -3.45 13.42 -19.29
C PRO A 356 -4.44 14.02 -18.28
N ASN A 357 -3.94 14.65 -17.21
CA ASN A 357 -4.78 15.32 -16.24
C ASN A 357 -5.24 16.69 -16.72
N VAL A 358 -6.22 16.70 -17.63
CA VAL A 358 -6.82 17.91 -18.19
C VAL A 358 -8.33 17.84 -18.10
N ASN A 359 -9.00 18.99 -18.23
CA ASN A 359 -10.45 19.05 -18.18
C ASN A 359 -11.11 18.24 -19.32
N PHE A 360 -12.40 17.96 -19.15
CA PHE A 360 -13.19 17.17 -20.10
C PHE A 360 -13.14 17.71 -21.54
N MET A 361 -13.17 19.04 -21.72
CA MET A 361 -13.15 19.65 -23.05
C MET A 361 -11.83 19.41 -23.76
N ASP A 362 -10.72 19.44 -23.03
CA ASP A 362 -9.39 19.18 -23.59
C ASP A 362 -9.18 17.68 -23.88
N LEU A 363 -9.69 16.78 -23.03
CA LEU A 363 -9.73 15.35 -23.35
C LEU A 363 -10.51 15.08 -24.65
N LYS A 364 -11.64 15.78 -24.86
CA LYS A 364 -12.43 15.67 -26.09
C LYS A 364 -11.66 16.19 -27.31
N LYS A 365 -10.98 17.33 -27.19
CA LYS A 365 -10.11 17.86 -28.27
C LYS A 365 -8.98 16.91 -28.63
N LEU A 366 -8.44 16.19 -27.65
CA LEU A 366 -7.39 15.19 -27.84
C LEU A 366 -7.92 13.87 -28.44
N GLY A 367 -9.24 13.75 -28.68
CA GLY A 367 -9.85 12.54 -29.23
C GLY A 367 -9.84 11.35 -28.25
N ILE A 368 -9.58 11.62 -26.97
CA ILE A 368 -9.47 10.61 -25.92
C ILE A 368 -10.85 10.17 -25.42
N ILE A 369 -11.83 11.09 -25.48
CA ILE A 369 -13.23 10.85 -25.14
C ILE A 369 -14.13 11.46 -26.22
N CYS A 370 -15.30 10.84 -26.47
CA CYS A 370 -16.22 11.21 -27.55
C CYS A 370 -17.14 12.39 -27.22
#